data_AF-A0A6V8K7P2-F1
#
_entry.id   AF-A0A6V8K7P2-F1
#
_cell.length_a   1.000
_cell.length_b   1.000
_cell.length_c   1.000
_cell.angle_alpha   90.00
_cell.angle_beta   90.00
_cell.angle_gamma   90.00
#
_symmetry.space_group_name_H-M   'P 1'
#
loop_
_entity.id
_entity.type
_entity.pdbx_description
1 polymer ?
#
loop_
_entity_poly.entity_id
_entity_poly.type
_entity_poly.pdbx_seq_one_letter_code
_entity_poly.pdbx_strand_id
1 'polypeptide(L)'
;MAYETRAYDNEHGDPVVVLVASGTHDVSRLVQLLTSGNCEQVDLGDQVLQQVRRHNGGRAALQLLAAHGGPDLLFEVGQPEPEAVTSSG
;
A
#
# COMPACT_ATOMS: atom_id res chain seq x y z
N MET A 1 4.10 1.70 18.57
CA MET A 1 2.76 1.38 18.05
C MET A 1 2.92 0.25 17.07
N ALA A 2 2.12 -0.80 17.16
CA ALA A 2 2.18 -1.91 16.22
C ALA A 2 0.76 -2.19 15.74
N TYR A 3 0.38 -1.58 14.62
CA TYR A 3 -0.74 -2.08 13.85
C TYR A 3 -0.29 -3.39 13.22
N GLU A 4 -1.09 -4.44 13.37
CA GLU A 4 -0.85 -5.65 12.59
C GLU A 4 -1.57 -5.47 11.25
N THR A 5 -0.82 -5.61 10.16
CA THR A 5 -1.35 -5.49 8.80
C THR A 5 -1.07 -6.76 8.01
N ARG A 6 -2.08 -7.21 7.25
CA ARG A 6 -1.96 -8.35 6.35
C ARG A 6 -2.68 -8.02 5.04
N ALA A 7 -2.08 -8.39 3.93
CA ALA A 7 -2.74 -8.45 2.63
C ALA A 7 -2.73 -9.89 2.12
N TYR A 8 -3.77 -10.30 1.41
CA TYR A 8 -3.87 -11.61 0.76
C TYR A 8 -4.94 -11.57 -0.33
N ASP A 9 -4.94 -12.58 -1.20
CA ASP A 9 -6.02 -12.81 -2.16
C ASP A 9 -7.04 -13.78 -1.51
N ASN A 10 -8.34 -13.48 -1.56
CA ASN A 10 -9.39 -14.36 -1.04
C ASN A 10 -9.63 -15.58 -1.97
N GLU A 11 -10.61 -16.45 -1.64
CA GLU A 11 -10.94 -17.64 -2.44
C GLU A 11 -11.39 -17.33 -3.89
N HIS A 12 -11.81 -16.09 -4.16
CA HIS A 12 -12.20 -15.61 -5.48
C HIS A 12 -11.06 -14.86 -6.21
N GLY A 13 -9.91 -14.69 -5.57
CA GLY A 13 -8.79 -13.93 -6.11
C GLY A 13 -8.89 -12.42 -5.89
N ASP A 14 -9.85 -11.95 -5.10
CA ASP A 14 -9.98 -10.52 -4.77
C ASP A 14 -8.95 -10.13 -3.70
N PRO A 15 -8.33 -8.94 -3.82
CA PRO A 15 -7.42 -8.46 -2.79
C PRO A 15 -8.17 -8.07 -1.52
N VAL A 16 -7.67 -8.56 -0.39
CA VAL A 16 -8.16 -8.23 0.95
C VAL A 16 -7.01 -7.64 1.77
N VAL A 17 -7.30 -6.55 2.47
CA VAL A 17 -6.39 -5.94 3.45
C VAL A 17 -7.05 -5.98 4.82
N VAL A 18 -6.31 -6.44 5.82
CA VAL A 18 -6.72 -6.46 7.22
C VAL A 18 -5.77 -5.57 8.02
N LEU A 19 -6.33 -4.61 8.75
CA LEU A 19 -5.62 -3.81 9.75
C LEU A 19 -6.19 -4.12 11.13
N VAL A 20 -5.34 -4.53 12.07
CA VAL A 20 -5.73 -4.83 13.45
C VAL A 20 -5.08 -3.82 14.38
N ALA A 21 -5.93 -3.14 15.15
CA ALA A 21 -5.55 -2.32 16.30
C ALA A 21 -6.11 -2.95 17.57
N SER A 22 -5.30 -2.99 18.63
CA SER A 22 -5.73 -3.53 19.93
C SER A 22 -5.54 -2.49 21.04
N GLY A 23 -6.52 -2.40 21.94
CA GLY A 23 -6.56 -1.41 23.02
C GLY A 23 -7.27 -0.10 22.65
N THR A 24 -7.87 0.54 23.65
CA THR A 24 -8.77 1.70 23.47
C THR A 24 -8.12 2.87 22.73
N HIS A 25 -6.86 3.18 23.03
CA HIS A 25 -6.14 4.29 22.43
C HIS A 25 -5.87 4.06 20.94
N ASP A 26 -5.35 2.88 20.58
CA ASP A 26 -4.95 2.57 19.21
C ASP A 26 -6.17 2.39 18.30
N VAL A 27 -7.28 1.85 18.84
CA VAL A 27 -8.58 1.79 18.15
C VAL A 27 -9.13 3.18 17.88
N SER A 28 -9.16 4.05 18.90
CA SER A 28 -9.66 5.42 18.74
C SER A 28 -8.86 6.21 17.71
N ARG A 29 -7.52 6.02 17.70
CA ARG A 29 -6.62 6.65 16.74
C ARG A 29 -6.82 6.13 15.32
N LEU A 30 -7.02 4.82 15.13
CA LEU A 30 -7.30 4.24 13.82
C LEU A 30 -8.63 4.77 13.25
N VAL A 31 -9.67 4.88 14.07
CA VAL A 31 -10.95 5.48 13.65
C VAL A 31 -10.77 6.94 13.27
N GLN A 32 -10.03 7.72 14.07
CA GLN A 32 -9.74 9.11 13.74
C GLN A 32 -8.97 9.22 12.41
N LEU A 33 -7.98 8.37 12.16
CA LEU A 33 -7.24 8.33 10.90
C LEU A 33 -8.18 8.11 9.71
N LEU A 34 -9.03 7.08 9.78
CA LEU A 34 -9.91 6.70 8.67
C LEU A 34 -10.99 7.75 8.38
N THR A 35 -11.35 8.57 9.37
CA THR A 35 -12.43 9.57 9.23
C THR A 35 -11.93 10.96 8.85
N SER A 36 -10.71 11.32 9.24
CA SER A 36 -10.20 12.69 9.07
C SER A 36 -9.00 12.81 8.14
N GLY A 37 -8.33 11.71 7.81
CA GLY A 37 -7.15 11.69 6.94
C GLY A 37 -6.00 12.52 7.52
N ASN A 38 -5.12 11.88 8.30
CA ASN A 38 -3.98 12.57 8.90
C ASN A 38 -2.65 12.08 8.31
N CYS A 39 -1.74 13.02 8.03
CA CYS A 39 -0.41 12.76 7.46
C CYS A 39 0.57 12.12 8.46
N GLU A 40 0.25 12.10 9.75
CA GLU A 40 1.09 11.48 10.79
C GLU A 40 1.25 9.96 10.66
N GLN A 41 0.49 9.30 9.77
CA GLN A 41 0.54 7.84 9.59
C GLN A 41 0.78 7.42 8.13
N VAL A 42 1.50 8.24 7.36
CA VAL A 42 1.98 7.88 6.02
C VAL A 42 2.70 6.51 6.04
N ASP A 43 3.51 6.25 7.07
CA ASP A 43 4.21 4.97 7.24
C ASP A 43 3.27 3.74 7.28
N LEU A 44 2.07 3.87 7.87
CA LEU A 44 1.08 2.78 7.89
C LEU A 44 0.50 2.56 6.50
N GLY A 45 0.20 3.64 5.78
CA GLY A 45 -0.24 3.61 4.40
C GLY A 45 0.79 2.94 3.48
N ASP A 46 2.07 3.29 3.65
CA ASP A 46 3.17 2.72 2.88
C ASP A 46 3.35 1.22 3.15
N GLN A 47 3.26 0.80 4.41
CA GLN A 47 3.32 -0.63 4.78
C GLN A 47 2.19 -1.42 4.12
N VAL A 48 0.95 -0.92 4.18
CA VAL A 48 -0.20 -1.57 3.53
C VAL A 48 0.00 -1.61 2.02
N LEU A 49 0.44 -0.50 1.41
CA LEU A 49 0.67 -0.43 -0.03
C LEU A 49 1.74 -1.44 -0.48
N GLN A 50 2.85 -1.57 0.26
CA GLN A 50 3.88 -2.56 -0.02
C GLN A 50 3.35 -4.00 0.06
N GLN A 51 2.49 -4.30 1.04
CA GLN A 51 1.87 -5.62 1.13
C GLN A 51 0.94 -5.88 -0.06
N VAL A 52 0.05 -4.93 -0.40
CA VAL A 52 -0.87 -5.06 -1.54
C VAL A 52 -0.12 -5.28 -2.86
N ARG A 53 0.98 -4.56 -3.10
CA ARG A 53 1.82 -4.71 -4.31
C ARG A 53 2.40 -6.12 -4.49
N ARG A 54 2.53 -6.91 -3.42
CA ARG A 54 3.09 -8.27 -3.46
C ARG A 54 2.08 -9.34 -3.88
N HIS A 55 0.79 -8.99 -3.98
CA HIS A 55 -0.27 -9.94 -4.35
C HIS A 55 -0.81 -9.65 -5.76
N ASN A 56 -1.20 -10.70 -6.49
CA ASN A 56 -1.66 -10.57 -7.87
C ASN A 56 -2.99 -9.80 -7.94
N GLY A 57 -3.94 -10.14 -7.07
CA GLY A 57 -5.20 -9.40 -6.95
C GLY A 57 -4.96 -7.95 -6.53
N GLY A 58 -4.00 -7.74 -5.63
CA GLY A 58 -3.61 -6.40 -5.16
C GLY A 58 -3.07 -5.52 -6.29
N ARG A 59 -2.16 -6.04 -7.12
CA ARG A 59 -1.64 -5.33 -8.29
C ARG A 59 -2.74 -5.02 -9.31
N ALA A 60 -3.65 -5.96 -9.55
CA ALA A 60 -4.79 -5.73 -10.46
C ALA A 60 -5.70 -4.60 -9.94
N ALA A 61 -5.98 -4.56 -8.63
CA ALA A 61 -6.74 -3.47 -8.05
C ALA A 61 -6.05 -2.10 -8.14
N LEU A 62 -4.72 -2.05 -7.95
CA LEU A 62 -3.96 -0.81 -8.13
C LEU A 62 -3.94 -0.35 -9.61
N GLN A 63 -3.89 -1.27 -10.56
CA GLN A 63 -4.04 -0.95 -11.99
C GLN A 63 -5.42 -0.36 -12.29
N LEU A 64 -6.48 -0.95 -11.73
CA LEU A 64 -7.84 -0.43 -11.86
C LEU A 64 -7.97 0.97 -11.25
N LEU A 65 -7.40 1.21 -10.07
CA LEU A 65 -7.38 2.54 -9.45
C LEU A 65 -6.81 3.60 -10.41
N ALA A 66 -5.64 3.33 -10.98
CA ALA A 66 -5.00 4.24 -11.94
C ALA A 66 -5.85 4.43 -13.21
N ALA A 67 -6.43 3.35 -13.75
CA ALA A 67 -7.29 3.40 -14.94
C ALA A 67 -8.58 4.21 -14.72
N HIS A 68 -9.06 4.30 -13.49
CA HIS A 68 -10.23 5.10 -13.11
C HIS A 68 -9.90 6.53 -12.66
N GLY A 69 -8.67 7.01 -12.92
CA GLY A 69 -8.25 8.39 -12.62
C GLY A 69 -7.72 8.59 -11.20
N GLY A 70 -7.49 7.50 -10.46
CA GLY A 70 -6.76 7.52 -9.21
C GLY A 70 -5.23 7.62 -9.43
N PRO A 71 -4.46 7.75 -8.34
CA PRO A 71 -2.99 7.79 -8.42
C PRO A 71 -2.42 6.47 -8.93
N ASP A 72 -1.34 6.54 -9.72
CA ASP A 72 -0.54 5.37 -10.02
C ASP A 72 0.31 5.00 -8.81
N LEU A 73 -0.09 3.91 -8.16
CA LEU A 73 0.56 3.38 -6.97
C LEU A 73 1.26 2.05 -7.25
N LEU A 74 1.52 1.66 -8.49
CA LEU A 74 2.22 0.39 -8.77
C LEU A 74 3.74 0.52 -8.64
N PHE A 75 4.26 1.71 -8.92
CA PHE A 75 5.69 1.99 -8.92
C PHE A 75 6.02 2.99 -7.80
N GLU A 76 7.19 2.83 -7.18
CA GLU A 76 7.77 3.91 -6.39
C GLU A 76 8.21 5.01 -7.35
N VAL A 77 7.77 6.25 -7.09
CA VAL A 77 8.39 7.42 -7.71
C VAL A 77 9.82 7.49 -7.16
N GLY A 78 10.81 6.99 -7.92
CA GLY A 78 12.23 7.16 -7.59
C GLY A 78 13.15 5.94 -7.67
N GLN A 79 12.94 4.97 -8.58
CA GLN A 79 14.08 4.11 -8.96
C GLN A 79 15.02 4.89 -9.88
N PRO A 80 16.34 4.98 -9.58
CA PRO A 80 17.28 5.58 -10.51
C PRO A 80 17.29 4.78 -11.81
N GLU A 81 17.31 5.49 -12.94
CA GLU A 81 17.47 4.86 -14.25
C GLU A 81 18.73 3.97 -14.23
N PRO A 82 18.69 2.75 -14.79
CA PRO A 82 19.87 1.91 -14.86
C PRO A 82 20.94 2.68 -15.65
N GLU A 83 22.08 2.92 -15.00
CA GLU A 83 23.23 3.61 -15.62
C GLU A 83 23.49 2.98 -16.99
N ALA A 84 23.46 3.81 -18.03
CA ALA A 84 23.81 3.40 -19.37
C ALA A 84 25.20 2.76 -19.31
N VAL A 85 25.25 1.44 -19.58
CA VAL A 85 26.50 0.71 -19.79
C VAL A 85 27.22 1.40 -20.93
N THR A 86 28.16 2.28 -20.60
CA THR A 86 29.09 2.83 -21.57
C THR A 86 30.08 1.73 -21.90
N SER A 87 29.71 0.93 -22.91
CA SER A 87 30.65 0.08 -23.62
C SER A 87 31.69 0.98 -24.29
N SER A 88 32.78 1.25 -23.60
CA SER A 88 33.98 1.83 -24.21
C SER A 88 34.89 0.66 -24.62
N GLY A 89 34.77 0.27 -25.89
CA GLY A 89 35.78 -0.50 -26.61
C GLY A 89 36.70 0.43 -27.39
#